data_AF-A0A9P8RMH5-F1
#
_entry.id   AF-A0A9P8RMH5-F1
#
_cell.length_a   1.000
_cell.length_b   1.000
_cell.length_c   1.000
_cell.angle_alpha   90.00
_cell.angle_beta   90.00
_cell.angle_gamma   90.00
#
_symmetry.space_group_name_H-M   'P 1'
#
loop_
_entity.id
_entity.type
_entity.pdbx_description
1 polymer ?
#
loop_
_entity_poly.entity_id
_entity_poly.type
_entity_poly.pdbx_seq_one_letter_code
_entity_poly.pdbx_strand_id
1 'polypeptide(L)'
;MDGSSNPERQKALEQYKDKLLESREWEAKLKALRLEVKGSQKEYDKTEENLKALQSVGQIIGEVLKQLDEERSSLVIRVTMAKPAAINELTHADRLPEVIVKASSGPRYVVGCRSKVDKTKLIQGTRVALDMTTLTIMRMLPREVDPLVYNMSLEDPGKVSFAGIGGLNDQIRELREVIELPLKNPELFHRVGIKPPKGVLLYGPPGTGKTLLARAVASSLETNFLKVVSSAIVDKYIGESARLIREMFGYAKEHEPCIIFMDEIDAIGGRRFSEGTSADREIQRTLMELLNQLDGFDYLGKTKIIMATNRPDTLDPALLRAGRLDRKIEIPLPNEVGRLEILKIHASGVALEGEIDFESVVKMSDQLNGADLRNVVTEAGLFAIKDYRDTVTQDDFNKAVRKVAEAKKLEGKLEYKKL
;
A
#
# COMPACT_ATOMS: atom_id res chain seq x y z
N MET A 1 27.17 -48.40 71.20
CA MET A 1 27.17 -47.07 70.55
C MET A 1 28.58 -46.84 70.11
N ASP A 2 28.87 -46.91 68.81
CA ASP A 2 30.00 -46.23 68.16
C ASP A 2 29.90 -46.50 66.66
N GLY A 3 29.56 -45.44 65.92
CA GLY A 3 29.42 -45.46 64.47
C GLY A 3 30.79 -45.51 63.82
N SER A 4 31.17 -46.69 63.32
CA SER A 4 32.34 -46.87 62.47
C SER A 4 32.16 -46.10 61.16
N SER A 5 32.80 -44.93 61.08
CA SER A 5 32.89 -44.14 59.87
C SER A 5 33.65 -44.91 58.78
N ASN A 6 32.91 -45.44 57.80
CA ASN A 6 33.48 -46.18 56.68
C ASN A 6 34.34 -45.23 55.80
N PRO A 7 35.67 -45.44 55.66
CA PRO A 7 36.58 -44.48 55.04
C PRO A 7 36.29 -44.23 53.54
N GLU A 8 35.73 -45.20 52.83
CA GLU A 8 35.28 -45.01 51.43
C GLU A 8 34.07 -44.07 51.35
N ARG A 9 33.15 -44.15 52.32
CA ARG A 9 32.00 -43.25 52.40
C ARG A 9 32.43 -41.83 52.76
N GLN A 10 33.48 -41.68 53.57
CA GLN A 10 34.07 -40.36 53.85
C GLN A 10 34.75 -39.76 52.62
N LYS A 11 35.55 -40.54 51.87
CA LYS A 11 36.17 -40.09 50.61
C LYS A 11 35.15 -39.71 49.53
N ALA A 12 34.09 -40.50 49.35
CA ALA A 12 33.03 -40.17 48.41
C ALA A 12 32.25 -38.90 48.82
N LEU A 13 32.06 -38.70 50.13
CA LEU A 13 31.40 -37.52 50.68
C LEU A 13 32.27 -36.27 50.59
N GLU A 14 33.60 -36.42 50.65
CA GLU A 14 34.58 -35.35 50.41
C GLU A 14 34.63 -34.96 48.93
N GLN A 15 34.71 -35.92 48.01
CA GLN A 15 34.61 -35.65 46.57
C GLN A 15 33.27 -35.00 46.15
N TYR A 16 32.17 -35.40 46.78
CA TYR A 16 30.87 -34.77 46.56
C TYR A 16 30.85 -33.32 47.07
N LYS A 17 31.47 -33.06 48.23
CA LYS A 17 31.63 -31.69 48.76
C LYS A 17 32.49 -30.81 47.86
N ASP A 18 33.58 -31.35 47.33
CA ASP A 18 34.47 -30.61 46.41
C ASP A 18 33.77 -30.25 45.10
N LYS A 19 33.06 -31.20 44.48
CA LYS A 19 32.24 -30.93 43.29
C LYS A 19 31.12 -29.93 43.55
N LEU A 20 30.53 -29.96 44.76
CA LEU A 20 29.48 -29.01 45.15
C LEU A 20 30.06 -27.60 45.37
N LEU A 21 31.29 -27.49 45.90
CA LEU A 21 32.05 -26.25 45.98
C LEU A 21 32.39 -25.70 44.57
N GLU A 22 32.91 -26.54 43.67
CA GLU A 22 33.19 -26.15 42.28
C GLU A 22 31.92 -25.69 41.55
N SER A 23 30.80 -26.41 41.67
CA SER A 23 29.52 -26.01 41.09
C SER A 23 29.06 -24.65 41.60
N ARG A 24 29.24 -24.38 42.90
CA ARG A 24 28.88 -23.10 43.52
C ARG A 24 29.79 -21.95 43.05
N GLU A 25 31.07 -22.21 42.82
CA GLU A 25 31.99 -21.22 42.23
C GLU A 25 31.63 -20.90 40.77
N TRP A 26 31.30 -21.91 39.97
CA TRP A 26 30.84 -21.72 38.60
C TRP A 26 29.51 -20.97 38.52
N GLU A 27 28.56 -21.25 39.42
CA GLU A 27 27.32 -20.47 39.53
C GLU A 27 27.59 -19.01 39.90
N ALA A 28 28.52 -18.74 40.82
CA ALA A 28 28.91 -17.39 41.18
C ALA A 28 29.56 -16.64 40.00
N LYS A 29 30.47 -17.30 39.27
CA LYS A 29 31.10 -16.76 38.05
C LYS A 29 30.07 -16.47 36.97
N LEU A 30 29.13 -17.40 36.72
CA LEU A 30 28.05 -17.21 35.75
C LEU A 30 27.14 -16.03 36.13
N LYS A 31 26.83 -15.87 37.43
CA LYS A 31 26.03 -14.75 37.92
C LYS A 31 26.75 -13.41 37.75
N ALA A 32 28.07 -13.37 37.98
CA ALA A 32 28.89 -12.18 37.75
C ALA A 32 28.94 -11.80 36.26
N LEU A 33 29.24 -12.75 35.38
CA LEU A 33 29.22 -12.57 33.93
C LEU A 33 27.85 -12.09 33.42
N ARG A 34 26.75 -12.63 33.93
CA ARG A 34 25.40 -12.15 33.57
C ARG A 34 25.15 -10.71 34.01
N LEU A 35 25.65 -10.31 35.17
CA LEU A 35 25.51 -8.94 35.66
C LEU A 35 26.33 -7.97 34.80
N GLU A 36 27.53 -8.36 34.42
CA GLU A 36 28.43 -7.61 33.53
C GLU A 36 27.81 -7.44 32.15
N VAL A 37 27.33 -8.52 31.52
CA VAL A 37 26.61 -8.48 30.23
C VAL A 37 25.38 -7.56 30.31
N LYS A 38 24.62 -7.61 31.42
CA LYS A 38 23.46 -6.72 31.61
C LYS A 38 23.88 -5.27 31.80
N GLY A 39 25.05 -5.02 32.40
CA GLY A 39 25.66 -3.69 32.52
C GLY A 39 26.05 -3.15 31.15
N SER A 40 26.84 -3.91 30.39
CA SER A 40 27.26 -3.56 29.04
C SER A 40 26.09 -3.35 28.08
N GLN A 41 25.02 -4.15 28.20
CA GLN A 41 23.81 -3.95 27.38
C GLN A 41 23.13 -2.62 27.69
N LYS A 42 23.01 -2.24 28.97
CA LYS A 42 22.43 -0.94 29.35
C LYS A 42 23.27 0.24 28.87
N GLU A 43 24.59 0.13 28.95
CA GLU A 43 25.50 1.15 28.43
C GLU A 43 25.41 1.25 26.91
N TYR A 44 25.28 0.11 26.22
CA TYR A 44 25.03 0.06 24.79
C TYR A 44 23.71 0.76 24.43
N ASP A 45 22.61 0.44 25.11
CA ASP A 45 21.30 1.04 24.84
C ASP A 45 21.33 2.58 25.08
N LYS A 46 21.98 3.03 26.16
CA LYS A 46 22.13 4.47 26.47
C LYS A 46 23.00 5.20 25.44
N THR A 47 24.10 4.59 25.02
CA THR A 47 24.96 5.17 23.97
C THR A 47 24.26 5.19 22.62
N GLU A 48 23.41 4.21 22.33
CA GLU A 48 22.57 4.18 21.13
C GLU A 48 21.51 5.30 21.14
N GLU A 49 20.84 5.52 22.27
CA GLU A 49 19.89 6.63 22.44
C GLU A 49 20.56 8.00 22.28
N ASN A 50 21.71 8.21 22.92
CA ASN A 50 22.49 9.44 22.78
C ASN A 50 22.91 9.68 21.33
N LEU A 51 23.32 8.62 20.62
CA LEU A 51 23.69 8.70 19.22
C LEU A 51 22.48 9.00 18.33
N LYS A 52 21.29 8.45 18.62
CA LYS A 52 20.03 8.80 17.94
C LYS A 52 19.64 10.27 18.18
N ALA A 53 19.80 10.76 19.40
CA ALA A 53 19.54 12.15 19.75
C ALA A 53 20.47 13.11 18.99
N LEU A 54 21.78 12.84 18.97
CA LEU A 54 22.75 13.60 18.19
C LEU A 54 22.45 13.55 16.68
N GLN A 55 22.04 12.38 16.16
CA GLN A 55 21.66 12.21 14.77
C GLN A 55 20.37 12.95 14.38
N SER A 56 19.54 13.35 15.34
CA SER A 56 18.30 14.08 15.05
C SER A 56 18.53 15.57 14.77
N VAL A 57 19.69 16.11 15.16
CA VAL A 57 20.00 17.54 15.04
C VAL A 57 20.90 17.80 13.83
N GLY A 58 20.42 18.56 12.86
CA GLY A 58 21.26 19.16 11.81
C GLY A 58 21.78 18.20 10.73
N GLN A 59 20.92 17.36 10.16
CA GLN A 59 21.29 16.56 8.98
C GLN A 59 20.94 17.29 7.68
N ILE A 60 21.88 17.28 6.73
CA ILE A 60 21.64 17.75 5.35
C ILE A 60 21.17 16.56 4.53
N ILE A 61 20.06 16.69 3.83
CA ILE A 61 19.58 15.66 2.90
C ILE A 61 20.37 15.80 1.59
N GLY A 62 20.89 14.69 1.08
CA GLY A 62 21.56 14.64 -0.22
C GLY A 62 21.09 13.45 -1.06
N GLU A 63 21.37 13.51 -2.35
CA GLU A 63 21.08 12.48 -3.33
C GLU A 63 22.39 11.94 -3.92
N VAL A 64 22.58 10.62 -3.91
CA VAL A 64 23.76 9.98 -4.48
C VAL A 64 23.72 10.10 -6.00
N LEU A 65 24.70 10.77 -6.60
CA LEU A 65 24.77 10.90 -8.06
C LEU A 65 25.53 9.75 -8.69
N LYS A 66 26.70 9.43 -8.16
CA LYS A 66 27.60 8.43 -8.75
C LYS A 66 28.58 7.91 -7.72
N GLN A 67 28.80 6.60 -7.74
CA GLN A 67 29.91 5.95 -7.06
C GLN A 67 31.18 6.10 -7.91
N LEU A 68 32.26 6.55 -7.28
CA LEU A 68 33.56 6.66 -7.93
C LEU A 68 34.31 5.34 -7.82
N ASP A 69 34.87 4.92 -8.95
CA ASP A 69 35.87 3.87 -9.03
C ASP A 69 37.18 4.37 -8.39
N GLU A 70 37.97 3.50 -7.77
CA GLU A 70 39.21 3.86 -7.03
C GLU A 70 40.17 4.74 -7.85
N GLU A 71 40.31 4.46 -9.14
CA GLU A 71 41.13 5.26 -10.07
C GLU A 71 40.61 6.70 -10.22
N ARG A 72 39.29 6.89 -10.28
CA ARG A 72 38.65 8.20 -10.41
C ARG A 72 38.69 8.97 -9.09
N SER A 73 38.59 8.29 -7.95
CA SER A 73 38.79 8.89 -6.63
C SER A 73 40.20 9.48 -6.49
N SER A 74 41.22 8.77 -6.97
CA SER A 74 42.61 9.27 -6.96
C SER A 74 42.80 10.53 -7.81
N LEU A 75 42.11 10.62 -8.95
CA LEU A 75 42.21 11.74 -9.88
C LEU A 75 41.49 12.99 -9.35
N VAL A 76 40.33 12.82 -8.72
CA VAL A 76 39.59 13.93 -8.09
C VAL A 76 40.37 14.52 -6.92
N ILE A 77 41.03 13.69 -6.10
CA ILE A 77 41.89 14.19 -5.02
C ILE A 77 43.04 15.04 -5.59
N ARG A 78 43.71 14.59 -6.67
CA ARG A 78 44.79 15.36 -7.32
C ARG A 78 44.32 16.71 -7.85
N VAL A 79 43.10 16.79 -8.39
CA VAL A 79 42.52 18.05 -8.91
C VAL A 79 42.06 18.96 -7.77
N THR A 80 41.56 18.40 -6.66
CA THR A 80 41.04 19.18 -5.52
C THR A 80 42.16 19.73 -4.63
N MET A 81 43.28 19.00 -4.51
CA MET A 81 44.48 19.41 -3.79
C MET A 81 45.30 20.52 -4.50
N ALA A 82 44.85 21.00 -5.66
CA ALA A 82 45.45 22.15 -6.34
C ALA A 82 45.11 23.53 -5.70
N LYS A 83 44.39 23.55 -4.57
CA LYS A 83 44.21 24.77 -3.73
C LYS A 83 44.97 24.61 -2.40
N PRO A 84 45.99 25.45 -2.12
CA PRO A 84 46.73 25.38 -0.87
C PRO A 84 46.10 26.34 0.15
N ALA A 85 45.31 25.84 1.09
CA ALA A 85 45.05 26.52 2.35
C ALA A 85 44.47 25.54 3.37
N ALA A 86 45.15 25.42 4.51
CA ALA A 86 44.79 24.64 5.69
C ALA A 86 44.96 23.11 5.57
N ILE A 87 46.22 22.67 5.56
CA ILE A 87 46.60 21.32 5.99
C ILE A 87 47.14 21.47 7.42
N ASN A 88 46.25 21.37 8.41
CA ASN A 88 46.66 20.97 9.75
C ASN A 88 46.60 19.45 9.80
N GLU A 89 47.64 18.88 10.39
CA GLU A 89 47.94 17.46 10.54
C GLU A 89 46.71 16.59 10.83
N LEU A 90 46.33 15.76 9.86
CA LEU A 90 45.55 14.54 10.06
C LEU A 90 46.19 13.43 9.23
N THR A 91 47.37 13.01 9.67
CA THR A 91 47.97 11.72 9.34
C THR A 91 47.24 10.63 10.13
N HIS A 92 46.04 10.25 9.69
CA HIS A 92 45.48 8.95 10.01
C HIS A 92 44.73 8.38 8.81
N ALA A 93 45.00 7.10 8.59
CA ALA A 93 44.64 6.26 7.46
C ALA A 93 43.13 6.21 7.15
N ASP A 94 42.87 5.80 5.91
CA ASP A 94 41.68 5.08 5.46
C ASP A 94 40.33 5.79 5.56
N ARG A 95 40.05 6.65 4.58
CA ARG A 95 38.73 6.74 3.92
C ARG A 95 38.87 7.56 2.65
N LEU A 96 39.16 6.86 1.55
CA LEU A 96 38.98 7.44 0.22
C LEU A 96 37.53 7.95 0.10
N PRO A 97 37.29 9.14 -0.45
CA PRO A 97 35.95 9.55 -0.78
C PRO A 97 35.50 8.76 -2.02
N GLU A 98 34.41 8.02 -1.84
CA GLU A 98 33.96 7.01 -2.80
C GLU A 98 32.68 7.43 -3.52
N VAL A 99 31.97 8.48 -3.07
CA VAL A 99 30.63 8.80 -3.58
C VAL A 99 30.47 10.31 -3.80
N ILE A 100 29.92 10.69 -4.95
CA ILE A 100 29.44 12.05 -5.19
C ILE A 100 27.99 12.14 -4.73
N VAL A 101 27.71 13.06 -3.81
CA VAL A 101 26.37 13.37 -3.33
C VAL A 101 26.03 14.81 -3.68
N LYS A 102 24.84 15.03 -4.22
CA LYS A 102 24.26 16.36 -4.42
C LYS A 102 23.46 16.72 -3.16
N ALA A 103 23.86 17.74 -2.43
CA ALA A 103 23.05 18.22 -1.31
C ALA A 103 21.76 18.87 -1.81
N SER A 104 20.73 18.88 -0.96
CA SER A 104 19.46 19.57 -1.21
C SER A 104 19.65 21.07 -1.52
N SER A 105 20.72 21.67 -1.00
CA SER A 105 21.11 23.06 -1.28
C SER A 105 21.67 23.29 -2.69
N GLY A 106 21.84 22.25 -3.51
CA GLY A 106 22.37 22.32 -4.88
C GLY A 106 23.85 21.98 -5.10
N PRO A 107 24.81 22.20 -4.17
CA PRO A 107 26.21 21.88 -4.40
C PRO A 107 26.45 20.37 -4.39
N ARG A 108 27.49 19.95 -5.12
CA ARG A 108 27.93 18.57 -5.21
C ARG A 108 29.15 18.39 -4.31
N TYR A 109 29.07 17.41 -3.42
CA TYR A 109 30.13 17.06 -2.49
C TYR A 109 30.68 15.68 -2.81
N VAL A 110 31.98 15.54 -2.60
CA VAL A 110 32.70 14.26 -2.68
C VAL A 110 32.85 13.79 -1.24
N VAL A 111 32.11 12.74 -0.88
CA VAL A 111 31.89 12.36 0.52
C VAL A 111 32.37 10.94 0.81
N GLY A 112 32.82 10.74 2.04
CA GLY A 112 33.15 9.42 2.58
C GLY A 112 31.91 8.72 3.14
N CYS A 113 31.84 7.41 2.94
CA CYS A 113 30.83 6.55 3.57
C CYS A 113 31.30 6.12 4.97
N ARG A 114 30.40 6.17 5.96
CA ARG A 114 30.65 5.57 7.27
C ARG A 114 30.60 4.04 7.15
N SER A 115 31.45 3.33 7.89
CA SER A 115 31.58 1.86 7.84
C SER A 115 30.28 1.08 8.13
N LYS A 116 29.28 1.73 8.74
CA LYS A 116 27.98 1.14 9.09
C LYS A 116 26.98 1.11 7.91
N VAL A 117 27.25 1.85 6.83
CA VAL A 117 26.36 1.93 5.67
C VAL A 117 26.85 0.97 4.59
N ASP A 118 25.98 0.08 4.13
CA ASP A 118 26.28 -0.87 3.07
C ASP A 118 26.52 -0.16 1.74
N LYS A 119 27.77 -0.20 1.26
CA LYS A 119 28.17 0.46 -0.01
C LYS A 119 27.43 -0.11 -1.23
N THR A 120 27.03 -1.39 -1.19
CA THR A 120 26.34 -2.07 -2.30
C THR A 120 24.91 -1.58 -2.52
N LYS A 121 24.28 -1.00 -1.49
CA LYS A 121 22.91 -0.49 -1.55
C LYS A 121 22.84 0.99 -1.95
N LEU A 122 23.99 1.66 -2.06
CA LEU A 122 24.08 3.05 -2.49
C LEU A 122 24.02 3.12 -4.03
N ILE A 123 22.79 3.06 -4.55
CA ILE A 123 22.53 3.22 -5.98
C ILE A 123 22.40 4.71 -6.29
N GLN A 124 22.61 5.08 -7.56
CA GLN A 124 22.34 6.43 -8.02
C GLN A 124 20.86 6.78 -7.77
N GLY A 125 20.61 7.97 -7.22
CA GLY A 125 19.28 8.42 -6.82
C GLY A 125 18.87 8.05 -5.39
N THR A 126 19.68 7.30 -4.63
CA THR A 126 19.37 7.03 -3.22
C THR A 126 19.51 8.31 -2.38
N ARG A 127 18.48 8.64 -1.60
CA ARG A 127 18.53 9.73 -0.61
C ARG A 127 19.35 9.30 0.59
N VAL A 128 20.25 10.17 1.03
CA VAL A 128 21.15 9.95 2.16
C VAL A 128 21.14 11.16 3.08
N ALA A 129 21.25 10.92 4.38
CA ALA A 129 21.51 11.97 5.35
C ALA A 129 23.02 12.16 5.47
N LEU A 130 23.45 13.38 5.22
CA LEU A 130 24.79 13.86 5.46
C LEU A 130 24.83 14.57 6.81
N ASP A 131 25.93 14.41 7.53
CA ASP A 131 26.25 15.27 8.66
C ASP A 131 26.57 16.69 8.17
N MET A 132 26.09 17.72 8.86
CA MET A 132 26.28 19.13 8.47
C MET A 132 27.73 19.58 8.60
N THR A 133 28.51 19.01 9.51
CA THR A 133 29.91 19.42 9.74
C THR A 133 30.92 18.62 8.92
N THR A 134 30.78 17.29 8.90
CA THR A 134 31.75 16.41 8.24
C THR A 134 31.36 16.00 6.82
N LEU A 135 30.13 16.32 6.40
CA LEU A 135 29.55 15.89 5.11
C LEU A 135 29.66 14.38 4.89
N THR A 136 29.70 13.57 5.96
CA THR A 136 29.76 12.11 5.87
C THR A 136 28.36 11.51 5.76
N ILE A 137 28.20 10.44 4.99
CA ILE A 137 26.92 9.72 4.89
C ILE A 137 26.65 9.01 6.23
N MET A 138 25.61 9.46 6.94
CA MET A 138 25.20 8.90 8.23
C MET A 138 24.26 7.71 8.06
N ARG A 139 23.19 7.90 7.28
CA ARG A 139 22.13 6.91 7.05
C ARG A 139 21.50 7.10 5.67
N MET A 140 20.96 6.03 5.11
CA MET A 140 20.08 6.12 3.95
C MET A 140 18.70 6.57 4.42
N LEU A 141 18.06 7.45 3.65
CA LEU A 141 16.67 7.84 3.85
C LEU A 141 15.78 7.06 2.87
N PRO A 142 14.53 6.77 3.25
CA PRO A 142 13.55 6.33 2.29
C PRO A 142 13.38 7.36 1.17
N ARG A 143 12.88 6.89 0.03
CA ARG A 143 12.62 7.75 -1.12
C ARG A 143 11.64 8.86 -0.74
N GLU A 144 11.82 10.04 -1.34
CA GLU A 144 10.81 11.09 -1.26
C GLU A 144 9.56 10.62 -2.00
N VAL A 145 8.45 10.63 -1.29
CA VAL A 145 7.14 10.32 -1.84
C VAL A 145 6.31 11.58 -1.74
N ASP A 146 5.63 11.94 -2.83
CA ASP A 146 4.70 13.07 -2.82
C ASP A 146 3.68 12.88 -1.69
N PRO A 147 3.37 13.94 -0.91
CA PRO A 147 2.39 13.87 0.18
C PRO A 147 1.03 13.34 -0.27
N LEU A 148 0.65 13.59 -1.53
CA LEU A 148 -0.57 13.05 -2.14
C LEU A 148 -0.55 11.52 -2.17
N VAL A 149 0.56 10.89 -2.60
CA VAL A 149 0.70 9.43 -2.64
C VAL A 149 0.67 8.84 -1.23
N TYR A 150 1.34 9.50 -0.29
CA TYR A 150 1.34 9.05 1.10
C TYR A 150 -0.06 9.10 1.72
N ASN A 151 -0.82 10.18 1.49
CA ASN A 151 -2.20 10.29 1.95
C ASN A 151 -3.13 9.23 1.32
N MET A 152 -2.91 8.90 0.04
CA MET A 152 -3.66 7.83 -0.65
C MET A 152 -3.39 6.44 -0.05
N SER A 153 -2.21 6.22 0.54
CA SER A 153 -1.84 4.93 1.17
C SER A 153 -2.43 4.73 2.56
N LEU A 154 -2.73 5.83 3.27
CA LEU A 154 -3.32 5.81 4.62
C LEU A 154 -4.84 5.60 4.60
N GLU A 155 -5.46 5.59 3.43
CA GLU A 155 -6.90 5.34 3.32
C GLU A 155 -7.18 3.85 3.56
N ASP A 156 -7.45 3.49 4.82
CA ASP A 156 -7.74 2.12 5.20
C ASP A 156 -8.87 1.53 4.32
N PRO A 157 -8.65 0.34 3.71
CA PRO A 157 -9.73 -0.42 3.13
C PRO A 157 -10.59 -0.87 4.30
N GLY A 158 -11.60 -0.06 4.65
CA GLY A 158 -12.50 -0.32 5.77
C GLY A 158 -12.94 -1.80 5.80
N LYS A 159 -13.21 -2.33 7.00
CA LYS A 159 -13.48 -3.75 7.26
C LYS A 159 -14.76 -4.26 6.58
N VAL A 160 -14.74 -4.34 5.25
CA VAL A 160 -15.83 -4.88 4.42
C VAL A 160 -15.47 -6.33 4.14
N SER A 161 -16.38 -7.23 4.49
CA SER A 161 -16.27 -8.65 4.18
C SER A 161 -17.02 -8.96 2.87
N PHE A 162 -16.65 -10.05 2.20
CA PHE A 162 -17.39 -10.52 1.01
C PHE A 162 -18.85 -10.86 1.33
N ALA A 163 -19.16 -11.24 2.57
CA ALA A 163 -20.53 -11.48 3.02
C ALA A 163 -21.40 -10.21 3.00
N GLY A 164 -20.79 -9.02 2.99
CA GLY A 164 -21.49 -7.75 2.83
C GLY A 164 -21.81 -7.39 1.38
N ILE A 165 -21.44 -8.21 0.39
CA ILE A 165 -21.70 -7.99 -1.03
C ILE A 165 -22.70 -9.06 -1.51
N GLY A 166 -23.91 -8.64 -1.89
CA GLY A 166 -24.96 -9.54 -2.39
C GLY A 166 -24.94 -9.69 -3.91
N GLY A 167 -25.29 -10.87 -4.41
CA GLY A 167 -25.61 -11.12 -5.83
C GLY A 167 -24.46 -11.12 -6.83
N LEU A 168 -23.20 -10.94 -6.40
CA LEU A 168 -22.02 -10.83 -7.28
C LEU A 168 -21.04 -12.00 -7.12
N ASN A 169 -21.54 -13.21 -6.84
CA ASN A 169 -20.71 -14.37 -6.52
C ASN A 169 -19.75 -14.76 -7.65
N ASP A 170 -20.21 -14.70 -8.90
CA ASP A 170 -19.38 -15.03 -10.07
C ASP A 170 -18.25 -14.02 -10.26
N GLN A 171 -18.57 -12.72 -10.16
CA GLN A 171 -17.59 -11.63 -10.29
C GLN A 171 -16.58 -11.66 -9.14
N ILE A 172 -17.02 -11.96 -7.92
CA ILE A 172 -16.12 -12.14 -6.76
C ILE A 172 -15.19 -13.31 -7.01
N ARG A 173 -15.69 -14.44 -7.51
CA ARG A 173 -14.88 -15.61 -7.83
C ARG A 173 -13.81 -15.28 -8.87
N GLU A 174 -14.18 -14.65 -9.98
CA GLU A 174 -13.23 -14.23 -11.01
C GLU A 174 -12.16 -13.29 -10.45
N LEU A 175 -12.55 -12.30 -9.65
CA LEU A 175 -11.59 -11.36 -9.07
C LEU A 175 -10.63 -12.05 -8.09
N ARG A 176 -11.12 -13.00 -7.29
CA ARG A 176 -10.30 -13.82 -6.39
C ARG A 176 -9.31 -14.69 -7.14
N GLU A 177 -9.74 -15.36 -8.21
CA GLU A 177 -8.85 -16.17 -9.05
C GLU A 177 -7.70 -15.33 -9.65
N VAL A 178 -7.97 -14.06 -9.97
CA VAL A 178 -6.99 -13.17 -10.60
C VAL A 178 -6.04 -12.53 -9.58
N ILE A 179 -6.51 -12.18 -8.39
CA ILE A 179 -5.73 -11.43 -7.40
C ILE A 179 -5.21 -12.33 -6.28
N GLU A 180 -6.08 -13.14 -5.67
CA GLU A 180 -5.75 -13.97 -4.50
C GLU A 180 -4.83 -15.15 -4.89
N LEU A 181 -5.10 -15.81 -6.02
CA LEU A 181 -4.32 -16.98 -6.45
C LEU A 181 -2.83 -16.67 -6.69
N PRO A 182 -2.44 -15.62 -7.44
CA PRO A 182 -1.01 -15.31 -7.64
C PRO A 182 -0.32 -14.78 -6.39
N LEU A 183 -1.06 -14.16 -5.46
CA LEU A 183 -0.50 -13.69 -4.19
C LEU A 183 -0.26 -14.82 -3.20
N LYS A 184 -1.18 -15.79 -3.11
CA LYS A 184 -1.07 -16.94 -2.21
C LYS A 184 -0.09 -17.99 -2.71
N ASN A 185 -0.18 -18.37 -3.99
CA ASN A 185 0.54 -19.53 -4.54
C ASN A 185 1.23 -19.20 -5.88
N PRO A 186 2.29 -18.38 -5.90
CA PRO A 186 3.01 -18.04 -7.13
C PRO A 186 3.66 -19.25 -7.81
N GLU A 187 4.01 -20.29 -7.05
CA GLU A 187 4.63 -21.52 -7.59
C GLU A 187 3.71 -22.29 -8.56
N LEU A 188 2.39 -22.19 -8.41
CA LEU A 188 1.45 -22.81 -9.35
C LEU A 188 1.60 -22.23 -10.75
N PHE A 189 1.78 -20.92 -10.86
CA PHE A 189 2.00 -20.24 -12.14
C PHE A 189 3.34 -20.64 -12.75
N HIS A 190 4.38 -20.77 -11.92
CA HIS A 190 5.70 -21.21 -12.39
C HIS A 190 5.70 -22.65 -12.90
N ARG A 191 5.03 -23.58 -12.19
CA ARG A 191 4.92 -24.98 -12.61
C ARG A 191 4.12 -25.17 -13.90
N VAL A 192 3.05 -24.39 -14.08
CA VAL A 192 2.22 -24.44 -15.29
C VAL A 192 2.88 -23.65 -16.45
N GLY A 193 3.84 -22.78 -16.16
CA GLY A 193 4.54 -21.97 -17.17
C GLY A 193 3.71 -20.81 -17.72
N ILE A 194 2.64 -20.42 -17.02
CA ILE A 194 1.77 -19.30 -17.40
C ILE A 194 2.15 -18.03 -16.65
N LYS A 195 2.04 -16.89 -17.33
CA LYS A 195 2.25 -15.59 -16.69
C LYS A 195 1.02 -15.22 -15.86
N PRO A 196 1.17 -14.75 -14.62
CA PRO A 196 0.03 -14.29 -13.85
C PRO A 196 -0.58 -13.04 -14.50
N PRO A 197 -1.90 -12.86 -14.46
CA PRO A 197 -2.55 -11.64 -14.93
C PRO A 197 -2.06 -10.41 -14.14
N LYS A 198 -1.88 -9.29 -14.83
CA LYS A 198 -1.36 -8.04 -14.25
C LYS A 198 -2.46 -7.16 -13.66
N GLY A 199 -3.58 -7.02 -14.37
CA GLY A 199 -4.62 -6.07 -14.01
C GLY A 199 -6.03 -6.55 -14.34
N VAL A 200 -6.99 -5.99 -13.61
CA VAL A 200 -8.42 -6.24 -13.77
C VAL A 200 -9.14 -4.93 -14.07
N LEU A 201 -10.03 -4.95 -15.05
CA LEU A 201 -10.96 -3.87 -15.35
C LEU A 201 -12.37 -4.25 -14.89
N LEU A 202 -12.94 -3.46 -13.99
CA LEU A 202 -14.33 -3.54 -13.54
C LEU A 202 -15.16 -2.53 -14.33
N TYR A 203 -16.12 -2.98 -15.12
CA TYR A 203 -17.01 -2.10 -15.90
C TYR A 203 -18.49 -2.48 -15.73
N GLY A 204 -19.42 -1.59 -16.11
CA GLY A 204 -20.86 -1.71 -15.81
C GLY A 204 -21.49 -0.40 -15.29
N PRO A 205 -22.80 -0.38 -15.04
CA PRO A 205 -23.51 0.84 -14.62
C PRO A 205 -23.08 1.34 -13.24
N PRO A 206 -23.23 2.65 -12.96
CA PRO A 206 -22.91 3.23 -11.66
C PRO A 206 -23.84 2.68 -10.56
N GLY A 207 -23.36 2.66 -9.31
CA GLY A 207 -24.16 2.20 -8.17
C GLY A 207 -24.29 0.67 -8.04
N THR A 208 -23.50 -0.10 -8.80
CA THR A 208 -23.41 -1.58 -8.70
C THR A 208 -22.35 -2.08 -7.73
N GLY A 209 -21.61 -1.18 -7.07
CA GLY A 209 -20.68 -1.55 -5.99
C GLY A 209 -19.26 -1.93 -6.45
N LYS A 210 -18.79 -1.47 -7.62
CA LYS A 210 -17.41 -1.68 -8.12
C LYS A 210 -16.35 -1.32 -7.07
N THR A 211 -16.47 -0.13 -6.48
CA THR A 211 -15.57 0.37 -5.43
C THR A 211 -15.66 -0.46 -4.16
N LEU A 212 -16.87 -0.97 -3.80
CA LEU A 212 -17.04 -1.86 -2.65
C LEU A 212 -16.36 -3.20 -2.86
N LEU A 213 -16.46 -3.77 -4.06
CA LEU A 213 -15.86 -5.04 -4.43
C LEU A 213 -14.32 -4.98 -4.39
N ALA A 214 -13.72 -3.89 -4.88
CA ALA A 214 -12.28 -3.66 -4.75
C ALA A 214 -11.82 -3.53 -3.29
N ARG A 215 -12.57 -2.80 -2.46
CA ARG A 215 -12.27 -2.66 -1.01
C ARG A 215 -12.39 -3.98 -0.25
N ALA A 216 -13.38 -4.81 -0.58
CA ALA A 216 -13.56 -6.12 0.04
C ALA A 216 -12.41 -7.07 -0.29
N VAL A 217 -11.88 -7.04 -1.51
CA VAL A 217 -10.71 -7.83 -1.88
C VAL A 217 -9.46 -7.38 -1.14
N ALA A 218 -9.24 -6.06 -1.02
CA ALA A 218 -8.10 -5.53 -0.28
C ALA A 218 -8.15 -5.90 1.22
N SER A 219 -9.34 -5.76 1.83
CA SER A 219 -9.61 -6.16 3.22
C SER A 219 -9.37 -7.66 3.44
N SER A 220 -9.81 -8.51 2.52
CA SER A 220 -9.63 -9.97 2.65
C SER A 220 -8.19 -10.45 2.48
N LEU A 221 -7.35 -9.69 1.79
CA LEU A 221 -5.95 -10.07 1.55
C LEU A 221 -4.98 -9.43 2.55
N GLU A 222 -5.45 -8.49 3.39
CA GLU A 222 -4.63 -7.73 4.34
C GLU A 222 -3.40 -7.09 3.68
N THR A 223 -3.55 -6.67 2.42
CA THR A 223 -2.47 -6.04 1.63
C THR A 223 -2.60 -4.53 1.62
N ASN A 224 -1.50 -3.83 1.38
CA ASN A 224 -1.50 -2.37 1.23
C ASN A 224 -2.44 -1.97 0.08
N PHE A 225 -3.42 -1.11 0.37
CA PHE A 225 -4.41 -0.66 -0.58
C PHE A 225 -4.16 0.80 -0.94
N LEU A 226 -3.85 1.06 -2.21
CA LEU A 226 -3.65 2.41 -2.71
C LEU A 226 -4.86 2.81 -3.54
N LYS A 227 -5.75 3.61 -2.95
CA LYS A 227 -6.93 4.12 -3.64
C LYS A 227 -6.61 5.44 -4.33
N VAL A 228 -6.86 5.49 -5.63
CA VAL A 228 -6.62 6.65 -6.46
C VAL A 228 -7.86 6.94 -7.28
N VAL A 229 -8.35 8.17 -7.21
CA VAL A 229 -9.41 8.65 -8.09
C VAL A 229 -8.74 9.29 -9.29
N SER A 230 -9.03 8.84 -10.51
CA SER A 230 -8.29 9.26 -11.70
C SER A 230 -8.44 10.77 -11.99
N SER A 231 -9.56 11.38 -11.58
CA SER A 231 -9.77 12.82 -11.66
C SER A 231 -8.85 13.62 -10.74
N ALA A 232 -8.41 13.06 -9.61
CA ALA A 232 -7.49 13.70 -8.67
C ALA A 232 -6.03 13.71 -9.16
N ILE A 233 -5.69 12.88 -10.16
CA ILE A 233 -4.34 12.81 -10.73
C ILE A 233 -4.09 13.97 -11.71
N VAL A 234 -5.16 14.52 -12.32
CA VAL A 234 -5.04 15.51 -13.40
C VAL A 234 -4.79 16.90 -12.83
N ASP A 235 -3.58 17.41 -13.07
CA ASP A 235 -3.15 18.74 -12.66
C ASP A 235 -3.08 19.70 -13.85
N LYS A 236 -3.15 21.00 -13.54
CA LYS A 236 -2.97 22.07 -14.54
C LYS A 236 -1.51 22.24 -14.97
N TYR A 237 -0.57 21.71 -14.17
CA TYR A 237 0.86 21.85 -14.40
C TYR A 237 1.36 20.73 -15.31
N ILE A 238 2.06 21.13 -16.37
CA ILE A 238 2.55 20.23 -17.41
C ILE A 238 3.57 19.25 -16.80
N GLY A 239 3.27 17.95 -16.88
CA GLY A 239 4.17 16.87 -16.48
C GLY A 239 4.11 16.48 -15.00
N GLU A 240 3.39 17.21 -14.15
CA GLU A 240 3.28 16.89 -12.72
C GLU A 240 2.47 15.61 -12.51
N SER A 241 1.34 15.47 -13.20
CA SER A 241 0.51 14.27 -13.17
C SER A 241 1.27 13.01 -13.64
N ALA A 242 2.15 13.13 -14.63
CA ALA A 242 2.98 12.01 -15.09
C ALA A 242 4.06 11.64 -14.04
N ARG A 243 4.63 12.64 -13.35
CA ARG A 243 5.52 12.40 -12.22
C ARG A 243 4.79 11.70 -11.07
N LEU A 244 3.59 12.13 -10.73
CA LEU A 244 2.76 11.54 -9.68
C LEU A 244 2.48 10.05 -9.95
N ILE A 245 2.15 9.68 -11.20
CA ILE A 245 1.96 8.28 -11.59
C ILE A 245 3.24 7.46 -11.34
N ARG A 246 4.41 7.97 -11.73
CA ARG A 246 5.70 7.28 -11.48
C ARG A 246 5.99 7.11 -9.98
N GLU A 247 5.68 8.12 -9.19
CA GLU A 247 5.85 8.06 -7.73
C GLU A 247 4.89 7.05 -7.09
N MET A 248 3.63 7.03 -7.52
CA MET A 248 2.61 6.07 -7.10
C MET A 248 3.04 4.62 -7.37
N PHE A 249 3.53 4.32 -8.57
CA PHE A 249 4.05 2.99 -8.91
C PHE A 249 5.35 2.66 -8.16
N GLY A 250 6.22 3.64 -7.95
CA GLY A 250 7.42 3.48 -7.13
C GLY A 250 7.09 3.09 -5.70
N TYR A 251 6.14 3.80 -5.08
CA TYR A 251 5.63 3.51 -3.74
C TYR A 251 5.03 2.11 -3.65
N ALA A 252 4.19 1.72 -4.61
CA ALA A 252 3.57 0.40 -4.63
C ALA A 252 4.58 -0.76 -4.79
N LYS A 253 5.74 -0.50 -5.42
CA LYS A 253 6.84 -1.46 -5.56
C LYS A 253 7.68 -1.59 -4.28
N GLU A 254 7.87 -0.48 -3.55
CA GLU A 254 8.55 -0.48 -2.25
C GLU A 254 7.70 -1.18 -1.16
N HIS A 255 6.37 -1.12 -1.29
CA HIS A 255 5.40 -1.64 -0.33
C HIS A 255 4.69 -2.93 -0.80
N GLU A 256 5.39 -3.83 -1.49
CA GLU A 256 4.84 -5.12 -1.91
C GLU A 256 4.57 -6.06 -0.71
N PRO A 257 3.42 -6.79 -0.66
CA PRO A 257 2.32 -6.85 -1.63
C PRO A 257 1.34 -5.66 -1.54
N CYS A 258 1.00 -5.07 -2.70
CA CYS A 258 0.15 -3.88 -2.78
C CYS A 258 -0.91 -4.01 -3.89
N ILE A 259 -2.11 -3.47 -3.67
CA ILE A 259 -3.17 -3.36 -4.66
C ILE A 259 -3.41 -1.89 -4.96
N ILE A 260 -3.24 -1.50 -6.22
CA ILE A 260 -3.57 -0.16 -6.71
C ILE A 260 -5.00 -0.20 -7.27
N PHE A 261 -5.90 0.57 -6.67
CA PHE A 261 -7.27 0.73 -7.16
C PHE A 261 -7.44 2.12 -7.79
N MET A 262 -7.70 2.14 -9.10
CA MET A 262 -7.97 3.37 -9.85
C MET A 262 -9.46 3.45 -10.17
N ASP A 263 -10.17 4.39 -9.54
CA ASP A 263 -11.57 4.66 -9.82
C ASP A 263 -11.72 5.73 -10.92
N GLU A 264 -12.86 5.71 -11.61
CA GLU A 264 -13.21 6.66 -12.69
C GLU A 264 -12.11 6.82 -13.75
N ILE A 265 -11.54 5.69 -14.22
CA ILE A 265 -10.44 5.70 -15.19
C ILE A 265 -10.84 6.37 -16.53
N ASP A 266 -12.12 6.52 -16.81
CA ASP A 266 -12.64 7.28 -17.95
C ASP A 266 -12.29 8.79 -17.91
N ALA A 267 -11.96 9.35 -16.74
CA ALA A 267 -11.46 10.72 -16.62
C ALA A 267 -10.11 10.94 -17.33
N ILE A 268 -9.25 9.91 -17.33
CA ILE A 268 -7.92 9.97 -17.98
C ILE A 268 -7.78 9.07 -19.20
N GLY A 269 -8.67 8.08 -19.34
CA GLY A 269 -8.65 7.06 -20.38
C GLY A 269 -9.44 7.42 -21.63
N GLY A 270 -9.94 8.66 -21.75
CA GLY A 270 -10.76 9.10 -22.89
C GLY A 270 -10.08 8.92 -24.25
N ARG A 271 -10.86 8.54 -25.27
CA ARG A 271 -10.36 8.40 -26.65
C ARG A 271 -9.72 9.67 -27.18
N ARG A 272 -8.68 9.48 -28.01
CA ARG A 272 -7.89 10.52 -28.66
C ARG A 272 -8.77 11.36 -29.59
N PHE A 273 -9.12 12.57 -29.19
CA PHE A 273 -9.64 13.57 -30.12
C PHE A 273 -8.48 14.40 -30.67
N SER A 274 -8.41 14.52 -32.00
CA SER A 274 -7.36 15.22 -32.74
C SER A 274 -7.41 16.75 -32.56
N GLU A 275 -8.52 17.29 -32.06
CA GLU A 275 -8.73 18.70 -31.76
C GLU A 275 -8.88 18.89 -30.24
N GLY A 276 -7.80 18.64 -29.51
CA GLY A 276 -7.76 18.79 -28.06
C GLY A 276 -7.18 20.13 -27.62
N THR A 277 -7.78 20.72 -26.58
CA THR A 277 -7.22 21.84 -25.83
C THR A 277 -5.89 21.45 -25.16
N SER A 278 -5.12 22.42 -24.65
CA SER A 278 -3.87 22.13 -23.93
C SER A 278 -4.06 21.16 -22.75
N ALA A 279 -5.26 21.11 -22.14
CA ALA A 279 -5.59 20.20 -21.05
C ALA A 279 -5.72 18.74 -21.53
N ASP A 280 -6.33 18.51 -22.71
CA ASP A 280 -6.48 17.16 -23.27
C ASP A 280 -5.13 16.52 -23.61
N ARG A 281 -4.17 17.35 -24.05
CA ARG A 281 -2.79 16.90 -24.30
C ARG A 281 -2.07 16.48 -23.02
N GLU A 282 -2.38 17.11 -21.89
CA GLU A 282 -1.83 16.72 -20.59
C GLU A 282 -2.40 15.37 -20.16
N ILE A 283 -3.72 15.22 -20.21
CA ILE A 283 -4.42 13.95 -19.90
C ILE A 283 -3.90 12.81 -20.77
N GLN A 284 -3.63 13.07 -22.05
CA GLN A 284 -3.02 12.09 -22.93
C GLN A 284 -1.60 11.71 -22.50
N ARG A 285 -0.79 12.68 -22.04
CA ARG A 285 0.57 12.38 -21.56
C ARG A 285 0.54 11.54 -20.30
N THR A 286 -0.38 11.80 -19.38
CA THR A 286 -0.54 11.02 -18.15
C THR A 286 -1.01 9.61 -18.44
N LEU A 287 -1.95 9.45 -19.37
CA LEU A 287 -2.39 8.13 -19.84
C LEU A 287 -1.21 7.35 -20.46
N MET A 288 -0.40 7.97 -21.31
CA MET A 288 0.76 7.30 -21.91
C MET A 288 1.78 6.88 -20.86
N GLU A 289 2.03 7.70 -19.84
CA GLU A 289 2.89 7.34 -18.73
C GLU A 289 2.32 6.16 -17.93
N LEU A 290 1.01 6.17 -17.63
CA LEU A 290 0.32 5.04 -17.00
C LEU A 290 0.52 3.75 -17.82
N LEU A 291 0.31 3.82 -19.14
CA LEU A 291 0.53 2.68 -20.03
C LEU A 291 1.97 2.16 -20.01
N ASN A 292 2.95 3.07 -19.99
CA ASN A 292 4.35 2.71 -19.89
C ASN A 292 4.68 2.02 -18.55
N GLN A 293 4.10 2.49 -17.44
CA GLN A 293 4.27 1.86 -16.12
C GLN A 293 3.60 0.47 -16.06
N LEU A 294 2.44 0.29 -16.70
CA LEU A 294 1.76 -1.02 -16.80
C LEU A 294 2.57 -2.05 -17.60
N ASP A 295 3.14 -1.62 -18.73
CA ASP A 295 3.98 -2.47 -19.59
C ASP A 295 5.32 -2.78 -18.91
N GLY A 296 5.93 -1.77 -18.29
CA GLY A 296 7.19 -1.84 -17.54
C GLY A 296 7.10 -2.59 -16.21
N PHE A 297 5.89 -3.00 -15.80
CA PHE A 297 5.71 -3.82 -14.61
C PHE A 297 6.36 -5.20 -14.82
N ASP A 298 7.46 -5.46 -14.10
CA ASP A 298 8.11 -6.77 -14.08
C ASP A 298 7.09 -7.83 -13.64
N TYR A 299 6.99 -8.90 -14.43
CA TYR A 299 5.99 -9.97 -14.25
C TYR A 299 6.11 -10.72 -12.90
N LEU A 300 7.16 -10.45 -12.12
CA LEU A 300 7.41 -11.05 -10.80
C LEU A 300 6.97 -10.19 -9.60
N GLY A 301 6.59 -8.93 -9.80
CA GLY A 301 6.15 -8.07 -8.69
C GLY A 301 4.83 -8.53 -8.09
N LYS A 302 4.68 -8.41 -6.75
CA LYS A 302 3.45 -8.75 -6.03
C LYS A 302 2.40 -7.63 -6.05
N THR A 303 2.59 -6.60 -6.86
CA THR A 303 1.60 -5.53 -7.01
C THR A 303 0.54 -5.90 -8.05
N LYS A 304 -0.72 -5.62 -7.74
CA LYS A 304 -1.86 -5.83 -8.65
C LYS A 304 -2.63 -4.55 -8.85
N ILE A 305 -3.27 -4.41 -10.02
CA ILE A 305 -3.97 -3.19 -10.41
C ILE A 305 -5.42 -3.52 -10.71
N ILE A 306 -6.32 -2.76 -10.10
CA ILE A 306 -7.76 -2.83 -10.33
C ILE A 306 -8.19 -1.46 -10.86
N MET A 307 -8.78 -1.43 -12.04
CA MET A 307 -9.35 -0.22 -12.62
C MET A 307 -10.87 -0.33 -12.64
N ALA A 308 -11.58 0.73 -12.31
CA ALA A 308 -13.04 0.79 -12.42
C ALA A 308 -13.48 1.88 -13.41
N THR A 309 -14.46 1.56 -14.24
CA THR A 309 -15.11 2.50 -15.16
C THR A 309 -16.62 2.29 -15.18
N ASN A 310 -17.35 3.37 -15.44
CA ASN A 310 -18.78 3.33 -15.73
C ASN A 310 -19.06 3.29 -17.24
N ARG A 311 -18.12 3.76 -18.07
CA ARG A 311 -18.25 3.94 -19.53
C ARG A 311 -17.11 3.21 -20.26
N PRO A 312 -17.24 1.90 -20.52
CA PRO A 312 -16.20 1.15 -21.22
C PRO A 312 -16.02 1.58 -22.68
N ASP A 313 -17.02 2.23 -23.28
CA ASP A 313 -17.03 2.72 -24.65
C ASP A 313 -16.09 3.90 -24.88
N THR A 314 -15.92 4.77 -23.88
CA THR A 314 -15.07 5.98 -23.97
C THR A 314 -13.59 5.70 -23.77
N LEU A 315 -13.23 4.51 -23.31
CA LEU A 315 -11.84 4.13 -23.02
C LEU A 315 -11.00 3.95 -24.29
N ASP A 316 -9.72 4.33 -24.21
CA ASP A 316 -8.72 4.07 -25.25
C ASP A 316 -8.51 2.54 -25.40
N PRO A 317 -8.66 1.97 -26.62
CA PRO A 317 -8.37 0.57 -26.89
C PRO A 317 -6.96 0.11 -26.47
N ALA A 318 -6.00 1.04 -26.34
CA ALA A 318 -4.67 0.76 -25.84
C ALA A 318 -4.67 0.20 -24.40
N LEU A 319 -5.57 0.65 -23.53
CA LEU A 319 -5.72 0.09 -22.18
C LEU A 319 -6.27 -1.35 -22.23
N LEU A 320 -7.15 -1.63 -23.19
CA LEU A 320 -7.89 -2.88 -23.32
C LEU A 320 -7.08 -4.02 -23.97
N ARG A 321 -5.82 -3.76 -24.37
CA ARG A 321 -4.94 -4.73 -25.01
C ARG A 321 -4.41 -5.75 -23.98
N ALA A 322 -4.32 -7.01 -24.41
CA ALA A 322 -3.74 -8.09 -23.62
C ALA A 322 -2.29 -7.77 -23.20
N GLY A 323 -1.95 -8.04 -21.94
CA GLY A 323 -0.68 -7.67 -21.31
C GLY A 323 -0.76 -6.45 -20.37
N ARG A 324 -1.90 -5.74 -20.35
CA ARG A 324 -2.18 -4.61 -19.44
C ARG A 324 -3.39 -4.92 -18.56
N LEU A 325 -4.57 -4.91 -19.18
CA LEU A 325 -5.84 -5.32 -18.57
C LEU A 325 -6.22 -6.68 -19.12
N ASP A 326 -5.72 -7.73 -18.47
CA ASP A 326 -5.88 -9.11 -18.92
C ASP A 326 -7.30 -9.62 -18.66
N ARG A 327 -7.96 -9.12 -17.61
CA ARG A 327 -9.30 -9.56 -17.21
C ARG A 327 -10.26 -8.39 -17.15
N LYS A 328 -11.41 -8.56 -17.79
CA LYS A 328 -12.49 -7.58 -17.88
C LYS A 328 -13.71 -8.22 -17.25
N ILE A 329 -14.11 -7.70 -16.10
CA ILE A 329 -15.23 -8.20 -15.33
C ILE A 329 -16.38 -7.21 -15.49
N GLU A 330 -17.46 -7.69 -16.09
CA GLU A 330 -18.71 -6.96 -16.15
C GLU A 330 -19.47 -7.12 -14.85
N ILE A 331 -19.88 -5.99 -14.28
CA ILE A 331 -20.76 -5.96 -13.12
C ILE A 331 -22.15 -5.59 -13.64
N PRO A 332 -23.04 -6.57 -13.87
CA PRO A 332 -24.39 -6.32 -14.35
C PRO A 332 -25.25 -5.70 -13.25
N LEU A 333 -26.47 -5.30 -13.62
CA LEU A 333 -27.51 -4.98 -12.65
C LEU A 333 -27.87 -6.23 -11.81
N PRO A 334 -28.21 -6.07 -10.52
CA PRO A 334 -28.53 -7.20 -9.68
C PRO A 334 -29.81 -7.92 -10.13
N ASN A 335 -29.71 -9.24 -10.27
CA ASN A 335 -30.85 -10.15 -10.47
C ASN A 335 -31.78 -10.14 -9.24
N GLU A 336 -33.00 -10.66 -9.36
CA GLU A 336 -33.96 -10.73 -8.23
C GLU A 336 -33.36 -11.34 -6.96
N VAL A 337 -32.64 -12.46 -7.11
CA VAL A 337 -31.92 -13.11 -6.00
C VAL A 337 -30.86 -12.17 -5.40
N GLY A 338 -30.10 -11.47 -6.24
CA GLY A 338 -29.10 -10.50 -5.80
C GLY A 338 -29.72 -9.30 -5.09
N ARG A 339 -30.87 -8.79 -5.57
CA ARG A 339 -31.61 -7.70 -4.92
C ARG A 339 -32.10 -8.12 -3.54
N LEU A 340 -32.60 -9.34 -3.42
CA LEU A 340 -33.04 -9.93 -2.15
C LEU A 340 -31.88 -10.02 -1.14
N GLU A 341 -30.72 -10.52 -1.57
CA GLU A 341 -29.52 -10.57 -0.73
C GLU A 341 -29.06 -9.18 -0.29
N ILE A 342 -28.99 -8.22 -1.21
CA ILE A 342 -28.59 -6.83 -0.92
C ILE A 342 -29.54 -6.19 0.10
N LEU A 343 -30.85 -6.37 -0.07
CA LEU A 343 -31.85 -5.87 0.86
C LEU A 343 -31.69 -6.51 2.25
N LYS A 344 -31.48 -7.83 2.33
CA LYS A 344 -31.24 -8.51 3.62
C LYS A 344 -29.99 -8.00 4.32
N ILE A 345 -28.90 -7.80 3.60
CA ILE A 345 -27.64 -7.28 4.14
C ILE A 345 -27.86 -5.88 4.72
N HIS A 346 -28.50 -4.98 3.98
CA HIS A 346 -28.74 -3.62 4.46
C HIS A 346 -29.81 -3.54 5.54
N ALA A 347 -30.81 -4.43 5.51
CA ALA A 347 -31.85 -4.50 6.54
C ALA A 347 -31.33 -5.05 7.88
N SER A 348 -30.23 -5.82 7.89
CA SER A 348 -29.65 -6.36 9.13
C SER A 348 -29.23 -5.28 10.16
N GLY A 349 -28.98 -4.05 9.70
CA GLY A 349 -28.65 -2.92 10.57
C GLY A 349 -29.85 -2.10 11.04
N VAL A 350 -31.08 -2.43 10.61
CA VAL A 350 -32.30 -1.67 10.91
C VAL A 350 -33.20 -2.45 11.87
N ALA A 351 -33.85 -1.74 12.79
CA ALA A 351 -34.85 -2.35 13.67
C ALA A 351 -36.14 -2.62 12.89
N LEU A 352 -36.43 -3.91 12.66
CA LEU A 352 -37.61 -4.36 11.91
C LEU A 352 -38.71 -4.82 12.88
N GLU A 353 -39.95 -4.50 12.56
CA GLU A 353 -41.12 -5.02 13.28
C GLU A 353 -41.68 -6.26 12.57
N GLY A 354 -41.51 -7.43 13.18
CA GLY A 354 -42.03 -8.70 12.66
C GLY A 354 -41.21 -9.30 11.49
N GLU A 355 -41.80 -10.28 10.81
CA GLU A 355 -41.21 -10.88 9.60
C GLU A 355 -41.58 -10.05 8.37
N ILE A 356 -40.59 -9.33 7.84
CA ILE A 356 -40.72 -8.56 6.61
C ILE A 356 -40.54 -9.49 5.41
N ASP A 357 -41.52 -9.48 4.52
CA ASP A 357 -41.43 -10.17 3.25
C ASP A 357 -40.61 -9.33 2.26
N PHE A 358 -39.32 -9.61 2.19
CA PHE A 358 -38.43 -8.98 1.21
C PHE A 358 -38.72 -9.41 -0.24
N GLU A 359 -39.41 -10.53 -0.46
CA GLU A 359 -39.69 -11.03 -1.81
C GLU A 359 -40.70 -10.13 -2.53
N SER A 360 -41.75 -9.68 -1.84
CA SER A 360 -42.69 -8.69 -2.39
C SER A 360 -42.02 -7.34 -2.68
N VAL A 361 -41.10 -6.89 -1.83
CA VAL A 361 -40.30 -5.67 -2.04
C VAL A 361 -39.40 -5.80 -3.28
N VAL A 362 -38.81 -6.98 -3.50
CA VAL A 362 -37.96 -7.27 -4.68
C VAL A 362 -38.76 -7.25 -5.99
N LYS A 363 -40.00 -7.75 -5.97
CA LYS A 363 -40.92 -7.73 -7.11
C LYS A 363 -41.35 -6.30 -7.49
N MET A 364 -41.36 -5.36 -6.54
CA MET A 364 -41.67 -3.96 -6.81
C MET A 364 -40.44 -3.12 -7.20
N SER A 365 -39.23 -3.64 -7.01
CA SER A 365 -37.96 -2.93 -7.23
C SER A 365 -37.27 -3.31 -8.55
N ASP A 366 -38.06 -3.37 -9.62
CA ASP A 366 -37.54 -3.67 -10.95
C ASP A 366 -36.47 -2.66 -11.38
N GLN A 367 -35.37 -3.19 -11.93
CA GLN A 367 -34.22 -2.45 -12.44
C GLN A 367 -33.53 -1.53 -11.41
N LEU A 368 -33.74 -1.71 -10.10
CA LEU A 368 -33.00 -0.94 -9.08
C LEU A 368 -31.53 -1.38 -8.97
N ASN A 369 -30.64 -0.41 -8.78
CA ASN A 369 -29.21 -0.65 -8.58
C ASN A 369 -28.92 -0.97 -7.10
N GLY A 370 -27.73 -1.48 -6.78
CA GLY A 370 -27.36 -1.75 -5.39
C GLY A 370 -27.42 -0.50 -4.49
N ALA A 371 -27.02 0.66 -5.02
CA ALA A 371 -27.16 1.95 -4.34
C ALA A 371 -28.63 2.33 -4.08
N ASP A 372 -29.52 2.07 -5.05
CA ASP A 372 -30.95 2.37 -4.91
C ASP A 372 -31.59 1.48 -3.83
N LEU A 373 -31.22 0.20 -3.78
CA LEU A 373 -31.72 -0.73 -2.74
C LEU A 373 -31.28 -0.30 -1.34
N ARG A 374 -30.05 0.21 -1.20
CA ARG A 374 -29.59 0.82 0.05
C ARG A 374 -30.42 2.07 0.39
N ASN A 375 -30.75 2.89 -0.60
CA ASN A 375 -31.60 4.07 -0.40
C ASN A 375 -33.03 3.67 0.00
N VAL A 376 -33.59 2.59 -0.54
CA VAL A 376 -34.89 2.04 -0.12
C VAL A 376 -34.92 1.74 1.38
N VAL A 377 -33.89 1.06 1.90
CA VAL A 377 -33.80 0.75 3.34
C VAL A 377 -33.70 2.02 4.18
N THR A 378 -32.93 3.01 3.70
CA THR A 378 -32.75 4.29 4.40
C THR A 378 -34.04 5.12 4.42
N GLU A 379 -34.77 5.15 3.31
CA GLU A 379 -36.05 5.82 3.18
C GLU A 379 -37.14 5.15 4.01
N ALA A 380 -37.16 3.81 4.08
CA ALA A 380 -38.06 3.07 4.96
C ALA A 380 -37.84 3.44 6.43
N GLY A 381 -36.58 3.54 6.86
CA GLY A 381 -36.23 4.06 8.18
C GLY A 381 -36.69 5.50 8.41
N LEU A 382 -36.55 6.37 7.40
CA LEU A 382 -37.00 7.76 7.50
C LEU A 382 -38.53 7.89 7.61
N PHE A 383 -39.29 7.04 6.93
CA PHE A 383 -40.75 6.99 7.09
C PHE A 383 -41.16 6.57 8.50
N ALA A 384 -40.50 5.55 9.08
CA ALA A 384 -40.74 5.15 10.46
C ALA A 384 -40.46 6.29 11.45
N ILE A 385 -39.32 7.00 11.27
CA ILE A 385 -38.97 8.17 12.10
C ILE A 385 -40.00 9.30 11.94
N LYS A 386 -40.50 9.55 10.73
CA LYS A 386 -41.51 10.58 10.47
C LYS A 386 -42.83 10.29 11.19
N ASP A 387 -43.16 9.01 11.35
CA ASP A 387 -44.35 8.54 12.07
C ASP A 387 -44.09 8.35 13.58
N TYR A 388 -42.92 8.78 14.09
CA TYR A 388 -42.48 8.61 15.48
C TYR A 388 -42.48 7.14 15.95
N ARG A 389 -42.11 6.22 15.05
CA ARG A 389 -41.94 4.80 15.33
C ARG A 389 -40.46 4.42 15.40
N ASP A 390 -40.12 3.57 16.37
CA ASP A 390 -38.75 3.04 16.56
C ASP A 390 -38.45 1.82 15.67
N THR A 391 -39.48 1.26 15.03
CA THR A 391 -39.40 0.05 14.21
C THR A 391 -40.00 0.26 12.82
N VAL A 392 -39.36 -0.36 11.82
CA VAL A 392 -39.79 -0.28 10.42
C VAL A 392 -40.76 -1.41 10.10
N THR A 393 -41.86 -1.08 9.41
CA THR A 393 -42.90 -2.04 9.01
C THR A 393 -42.86 -2.32 7.49
N GLN A 394 -43.56 -3.36 7.04
CA GLN A 394 -43.70 -3.70 5.62
C GLN A 394 -44.26 -2.53 4.78
N ASP A 395 -45.18 -1.74 5.33
CA ASP A 395 -45.79 -0.61 4.61
C ASP A 395 -44.77 0.51 4.32
N ASP A 396 -43.83 0.73 5.24
CA ASP A 396 -42.75 1.70 5.07
C ASP A 396 -41.81 1.30 3.93
N PHE A 397 -41.48 0.01 3.83
CA PHE A 397 -40.71 -0.53 2.70
C PHE A 397 -41.45 -0.36 1.37
N ASN A 398 -42.75 -0.64 1.34
CA ASN A 398 -43.56 -0.47 0.12
C ASN A 398 -43.63 1.00 -0.31
N LYS A 399 -43.80 1.93 0.63
CA LYS A 399 -43.76 3.38 0.37
C LYS A 399 -42.38 3.83 -0.11
N ALA A 400 -41.31 3.33 0.50
CA ALA A 400 -39.94 3.64 0.14
C ALA A 400 -39.59 3.17 -1.28
N VAL A 401 -39.95 1.94 -1.66
CA VAL A 401 -39.73 1.44 -3.03
C VAL A 401 -40.46 2.30 -4.05
N ARG A 402 -41.71 2.68 -3.80
CA ARG A 402 -42.47 3.56 -4.71
C ARG A 402 -41.79 4.90 -4.89
N LYS A 403 -41.35 5.53 -3.80
CA LYS A 403 -40.65 6.82 -3.83
C LYS A 403 -39.33 6.73 -4.63
N VAL A 404 -38.53 5.70 -4.38
CA VAL A 404 -37.25 5.49 -5.09
C VAL A 404 -37.48 5.14 -6.56
N ALA A 405 -38.49 4.32 -6.87
CA ALA A 405 -38.85 3.99 -8.24
C ALA A 405 -39.37 5.21 -9.03
N GLU A 406 -40.12 6.11 -8.38
CA GLU A 406 -40.54 7.38 -8.97
C GLU A 406 -39.36 8.32 -9.21
N ALA A 407 -38.44 8.45 -8.24
CA ALA A 407 -37.22 9.23 -8.40
C ALA A 407 -36.38 8.74 -9.58
N LYS A 408 -36.23 7.42 -9.74
CA LYS A 408 -35.51 6.83 -10.87
C LYS A 408 -36.20 7.07 -12.22
N LYS A 409 -37.54 7.06 -12.26
CA LYS A 409 -38.30 7.43 -13.47
C LYS A 409 -38.13 8.91 -13.83
N LEU A 410 -37.92 9.78 -12.85
CA LEU A 410 -37.62 11.20 -13.07
C LEU A 410 -36.19 11.40 -13.60
N GLU A 411 -35.21 10.67 -13.08
CA GLU A 411 -33.83 10.68 -13.61
C GLU A 411 -33.78 10.24 -15.08
N GLY A 412 -34.50 9.18 -15.45
CA GLY A 412 -34.57 8.70 -16.83
C GLY A 412 -35.25 9.66 -17.83
N LYS A 413 -35.97 10.68 -17.36
CA LYS A 413 -36.59 11.73 -18.21
C LYS A 413 -35.72 12.98 -18.39
N LEU A 414 -34.68 13.15 -17.56
CA LEU A 414 -33.78 14.32 -17.62
C LEU A 414 -32.70 14.17 -18.69
N GLU A 415 -32.41 12.95 -19.16
CA GLU A 415 -31.66 12.73 -20.39
C GLU A 415 -32.61 12.84 -21.60
N TYR A 416 -32.29 13.75 -22.52
CA TYR A 416 -32.97 14.04 -23.80
C TYR A 416 -34.13 15.06 -23.79
N LYS A 417 -33.82 16.32 -23.43
CA LYS A 417 -34.09 17.41 -24.38
C LYS A 417 -32.78 17.78 -25.07
N LYS A 418 -32.51 17.13 -26.21
CA LYS A 418 -31.56 17.65 -27.20
C LYS A 418 -32.07 19.03 -27.62
N LEU A 419 -31.33 20.06 -27.24
CA LEU A 419 -31.34 21.36 -27.88
C LEU A 419 -30.32 21.33 -29.02
#